data_AF-A0A975LAB0-F1
#
_entry.id   AF-A0A975LAB0-F1
#
_cell.length_a   1.000
_cell.length_b   1.000
_cell.length_c   1.000
_cell.angle_alpha   90.00
_cell.angle_beta   90.00
_cell.angle_gamma   90.00
#
_symmetry.space_group_name_H-M   'P 1'
#
loop_
_entity.id
_entity.type
_entity.pdbx_description
1 polymer ?
#
loop_
_entity_poly.entity_id
_entity_poly.type
_entity_poly.pdbx_seq_one_letter_code
_entity_poly.pdbx_strand_id
1 'polypeptide(L)'
;MSEEKTKVTLDYLKTLQTAHIDPLREKVSKIKTQAAEFYPGGEGASAPNVPFGNPKLLDYAGGLSSEVGTVLSQFTTLITDLETRLVGMSAGIRNSAITYEELESDAELDATQVGQIMSNGAPTGGGGGGGGNGGGGNGSNDSPNETPESS
;
A
#
# COMPACT_ATOMS: atom_id res chain seq x y z
N MET A 1 -25.24 21.94 -15.44
CA MET A 1 -24.66 20.59 -15.44
C MET A 1 -24.85 20.02 -14.06
N SER A 2 -25.70 19.01 -13.90
CA SER A 2 -25.76 18.26 -12.63
C SER A 2 -24.58 17.29 -12.62
N GLU A 3 -23.92 17.12 -11.48
CA GLU A 3 -22.93 16.05 -11.32
C GLU A 3 -23.67 14.71 -11.34
N GLU A 4 -23.61 14.01 -12.47
CA GLU A 4 -23.98 12.60 -12.57
C GLU A 4 -22.92 11.79 -11.85
N LYS A 5 -23.01 11.77 -10.51
CA LYS A 5 -22.14 10.97 -9.64
C LYS A 5 -22.27 9.51 -10.07
N THR A 6 -21.23 8.99 -10.72
CA THR A 6 -21.17 7.62 -11.22
C THR A 6 -21.58 6.66 -10.10
N LYS A 7 -22.74 6.02 -10.24
CA LYS A 7 -23.20 5.04 -9.26
C LYS A 7 -22.17 3.93 -9.20
N VAL A 8 -21.58 3.72 -8.03
CA VAL A 8 -20.76 2.54 -7.77
C VAL A 8 -21.70 1.34 -7.79
N THR A 9 -21.50 0.44 -8.75
CA THR A 9 -22.22 -0.82 -8.90
C THR A 9 -21.24 -1.99 -8.83
N LEU A 10 -21.77 -3.21 -8.67
CA LEU A 10 -20.98 -4.44 -8.72
C LEU A 10 -20.17 -4.58 -10.02
N ASP A 11 -20.79 -4.31 -11.18
CA ASP A 11 -20.12 -4.32 -12.48
C ASP A 11 -19.07 -3.22 -12.62
N TYR A 12 -19.30 -2.03 -12.06
CA TYR A 12 -18.30 -0.97 -12.00
C TYR A 12 -17.07 -1.40 -11.18
N LEU A 13 -17.27 -2.04 -10.02
CA LEU A 13 -16.18 -2.54 -9.17
C LEU A 13 -15.40 -3.66 -9.87
N LYS A 14 -16.09 -4.64 -10.48
CA LYS A 14 -15.49 -5.72 -11.27
C LYS A 14 -14.70 -5.18 -12.47
N THR A 15 -15.22 -4.17 -13.16
CA THR A 15 -14.53 -3.47 -14.26
C THR A 15 -13.30 -2.71 -13.77
N LEU A 16 -13.43 -1.94 -12.69
CA LEU A 16 -12.34 -1.15 -12.11
C LEU A 16 -11.16 -2.04 -11.66
N GLN A 17 -11.44 -3.20 -11.06
CA GLN A 17 -10.41 -4.18 -10.74
C GLN A 17 -9.75 -4.73 -12.00
N THR A 18 -10.52 -5.35 -12.89
CA THR A 18 -9.99 -6.19 -13.98
C THR A 18 -9.47 -5.42 -15.19
N ALA A 19 -10.06 -4.28 -15.53
CA ALA A 19 -9.67 -3.48 -16.70
C ALA A 19 -8.66 -2.38 -16.38
N HIS A 20 -8.49 -2.00 -15.10
CA HIS A 20 -7.66 -0.86 -14.71
C HIS A 20 -6.59 -1.19 -13.66
N ILE A 21 -6.98 -1.68 -12.46
CA ILE A 21 -6.02 -1.88 -11.36
C ILE A 21 -5.11 -3.09 -11.59
N ASP A 22 -5.66 -4.24 -11.98
CA ASP A 22 -4.88 -5.47 -12.18
C ASP A 22 -3.87 -5.37 -13.34
N PRO A 23 -4.23 -4.81 -14.53
CA PRO A 23 -3.27 -4.55 -15.60
C PRO A 23 -2.20 -3.52 -15.24
N LEU A 24 -2.49 -2.59 -14.32
CA LEU A 24 -1.50 -1.64 -13.81
C LEU A 24 -0.55 -2.32 -12.81
N ARG A 25 -1.09 -3.13 -11.88
CA ARG A 25 -0.30 -3.98 -10.96
C ARG A 25 0.70 -4.85 -11.72
N GLU A 26 0.25 -5.53 -12.78
CA GLU A 26 1.15 -6.34 -13.61
C GLU A 26 2.29 -5.54 -14.25
N LYS A 27 2.00 -4.35 -14.78
CA LYS A 27 3.02 -3.49 -15.39
C LYS A 27 4.05 -3.04 -14.36
N VAL A 28 3.60 -2.59 -13.20
CA VAL A 28 4.48 -2.17 -12.10
C VAL A 28 5.31 -3.34 -11.58
N SER A 29 4.72 -4.53 -11.45
CA SER A 29 5.42 -5.75 -11.03
C SER A 29 6.53 -6.16 -12.01
N LYS A 30 6.26 -6.11 -13.32
CA LYS A 30 7.26 -6.38 -14.37
C LYS A 30 8.43 -5.38 -14.32
N ILE A 31 8.15 -4.08 -14.11
CA ILE A 31 9.19 -3.06 -13.95
C ILE A 31 9.96 -3.26 -12.64
N LYS A 32 9.28 -3.64 -11.53
CA LYS A 32 9.93 -3.96 -10.25
C LYS A 32 10.93 -5.10 -10.38
N THR A 33 10.57 -6.17 -11.08
CA THR A 33 11.48 -7.32 -11.34
C THR A 33 12.73 -6.86 -12.08
N GLN A 34 12.57 -6.07 -13.15
CA GLN A 34 13.70 -5.51 -13.90
C GLN A 34 14.54 -4.55 -13.05
N ALA A 35 13.90 -3.73 -12.21
CA ALA A 35 14.59 -2.78 -11.35
C ALA A 35 15.45 -3.46 -10.28
N ALA A 36 14.94 -4.52 -9.65
CA ALA A 36 15.64 -5.29 -8.63
C ALA A 36 16.86 -6.07 -9.16
N GLU A 37 16.91 -6.41 -10.44
CA GLU A 37 18.05 -7.09 -11.10
C GLU A 37 19.30 -6.19 -11.18
N PHE A 38 19.10 -4.89 -11.42
CA PHE A 38 20.17 -3.94 -11.75
C PHE A 38 20.43 -2.90 -10.67
N TYR A 39 19.41 -2.48 -9.92
CA TYR A 39 19.50 -1.42 -8.91
C TYR A 39 18.55 -1.74 -7.74
N PRO A 40 18.86 -2.77 -6.93
CA PRO A 40 18.09 -3.08 -5.73
C PRO A 40 18.02 -1.87 -4.78
N GLY A 41 16.92 -1.78 -4.04
CA GLY A 41 16.64 -0.67 -3.13
C GLY A 41 15.87 -1.16 -1.90
N GLY A 42 15.94 -0.38 -0.82
CA GLY A 42 15.47 -0.77 0.52
C GLY A 42 16.61 -0.95 1.51
N GLU A 43 16.26 -1.20 2.77
CA GLU A 43 17.23 -1.39 3.86
C GLU A 43 18.03 -2.68 3.67
N GLY A 44 19.36 -2.61 3.79
CA GLY A 44 20.25 -3.76 3.56
C GLY A 44 20.43 -4.17 2.09
N ALA A 45 19.95 -3.38 1.12
CA ALA A 45 20.15 -3.66 -0.30
C ALA A 45 21.64 -3.71 -0.69
N SER A 46 21.98 -4.60 -1.64
CA SER A 46 23.29 -4.64 -2.27
C SER A 46 23.55 -3.41 -3.16
N ALA A 47 24.81 -3.15 -3.50
CA ALA A 47 25.17 -2.06 -4.41
C ALA A 47 24.57 -2.31 -5.83
N PRO A 48 24.15 -1.24 -6.55
CA PRO A 48 23.65 -1.35 -7.92
C PRO A 48 24.63 -2.06 -8.86
N ASN A 49 24.14 -3.08 -9.57
CA ASN A 49 24.89 -3.93 -10.50
C ASN A 49 24.89 -3.31 -11.91
N VAL A 50 25.36 -2.07 -12.03
CA VAL A 50 25.32 -1.26 -13.25
C VAL A 50 26.63 -0.47 -13.42
N PRO A 51 27.28 -0.54 -14.59
CA PRO A 51 28.64 -0.01 -14.78
C PRO A 51 28.65 1.52 -14.97
N PHE A 52 28.35 2.25 -13.91
CA PHE A 52 28.56 3.69 -13.87
C PHE A 52 29.99 4.01 -13.40
N GLY A 53 30.77 4.67 -14.26
CA GLY A 53 32.05 5.30 -13.93
C GLY A 53 33.16 4.33 -13.48
N ASN A 54 34.30 4.90 -13.11
CA ASN A 54 35.38 4.18 -12.44
C ASN A 54 36.24 5.17 -11.61
N PRO A 55 36.10 5.22 -10.27
CA PRO A 55 36.88 6.14 -9.44
C PRO A 55 38.39 5.92 -9.57
N LYS A 56 38.85 4.70 -9.89
CA LYS A 56 40.28 4.40 -10.09
C LYS A 56 40.86 5.01 -11.37
N LEU A 57 40.04 5.61 -12.23
CA LEU A 57 40.45 6.35 -13.42
C LEU A 57 40.13 7.85 -13.30
N LEU A 58 39.07 8.24 -12.60
CA LEU A 58 38.69 9.62 -12.34
C LEU A 58 37.77 9.72 -11.11
N ASP A 59 38.18 10.42 -10.06
CA ASP A 59 37.39 10.54 -8.81
C ASP A 59 35.98 11.12 -9.04
N TYR A 60 35.86 12.14 -9.90
CA TYR A 60 34.57 12.71 -10.31
C TYR A 60 33.63 11.70 -10.96
N ALA A 61 34.15 10.70 -11.67
CA ALA A 61 33.33 9.62 -12.20
C ALA A 61 32.82 8.70 -11.08
N GLY A 62 33.53 8.56 -9.96
CA GLY A 62 33.04 7.87 -8.76
C GLY A 62 31.86 8.60 -8.11
N GLY A 63 31.97 9.93 -7.95
CA GLY A 63 30.91 10.77 -7.37
C GLY A 63 29.60 10.68 -8.15
N LEU A 64 29.65 10.96 -9.46
CA LEU A 64 28.50 10.86 -10.37
C LEU A 64 27.82 9.47 -10.32
N SER A 65 28.61 8.40 -10.22
CA SER A 65 28.09 7.04 -10.14
C SER A 65 27.37 6.74 -8.83
N SER A 66 27.82 7.32 -7.71
CA SER A 66 27.16 7.20 -6.42
C SER A 66 25.82 7.93 -6.40
N GLU A 67 25.74 9.10 -7.05
CA GLU A 67 24.51 9.87 -7.23
C GLU A 67 23.50 9.11 -8.10
N VAL A 68 23.91 8.65 -9.29
CA VAL A 68 23.06 7.87 -10.20
C VAL A 68 22.61 6.56 -9.55
N GLY A 69 23.51 5.84 -8.87
CA GLY A 69 23.18 4.62 -8.13
C GLY A 69 22.11 4.86 -7.05
N THR A 70 22.22 5.96 -6.31
CA THR A 70 21.25 6.33 -5.27
C THR A 70 19.87 6.63 -5.85
N VAL A 71 19.80 7.39 -6.95
CA VAL A 71 18.53 7.70 -7.64
C VAL A 71 17.86 6.43 -8.18
N LEU A 72 18.64 5.48 -8.69
CA LEU A 72 18.11 4.21 -9.21
C LEU A 72 17.61 3.28 -8.08
N SER A 73 18.33 3.17 -6.96
CA SER A 73 17.83 2.42 -5.78
C SER A 73 16.57 3.06 -5.20
N GLN A 74 16.46 4.39 -5.16
CA GLN A 74 15.22 5.10 -4.76
C GLN A 74 14.05 4.77 -5.69
N PHE A 75 14.27 4.69 -7.00
CA PHE A 75 13.26 4.30 -7.98
C PHE A 75 12.73 2.87 -7.73
N THR A 76 13.59 1.92 -7.39
CA THR A 76 13.17 0.55 -6.99
C THR A 76 12.31 0.53 -5.72
N THR A 77 12.65 1.36 -4.72
CA THR A 77 11.82 1.53 -3.52
C THR A 77 10.45 2.10 -3.87
N LEU A 78 10.39 3.20 -4.64
CA LEU A 78 9.12 3.84 -5.05
C LEU A 78 8.22 2.91 -5.88
N ILE A 79 8.80 2.07 -6.74
CA ILE A 79 8.05 1.08 -7.52
C ILE A 79 7.58 -0.09 -6.65
N THR A 80 8.34 -0.48 -5.63
CA THR A 80 7.92 -1.48 -4.64
C THR A 80 6.73 -0.98 -3.83
N ASP A 81 6.78 0.27 -3.34
CA ASP A 81 5.66 0.93 -2.67
C ASP A 81 4.41 1.02 -3.56
N LEU A 82 4.60 1.34 -4.85
CA LEU A 82 3.50 1.43 -5.82
C LEU A 82 2.84 0.06 -6.07
N GLU A 83 3.64 -1.01 -6.19
CA GLU A 83 3.10 -2.38 -6.31
C GLU A 83 2.28 -2.75 -5.06
N THR A 84 2.82 -2.49 -3.86
CA THR A 84 2.14 -2.75 -2.59
C THR A 84 0.80 -1.99 -2.49
N ARG A 85 0.77 -0.72 -2.92
CA ARG A 85 -0.47 0.07 -2.99
C ARG A 85 -1.47 -0.51 -3.99
N LEU A 86 -1.03 -0.97 -5.16
CA LEU A 86 -1.90 -1.56 -6.19
C LEU A 86 -2.46 -2.93 -5.78
N VAL A 87 -1.68 -3.74 -5.04
CA VAL A 87 -2.18 -4.95 -4.37
C VAL A 87 -3.29 -4.59 -3.37
N GLY A 88 -3.06 -3.59 -2.51
CA GLY A 88 -4.05 -3.09 -1.56
C GLY A 88 -5.33 -2.57 -2.23
N MET A 89 -5.22 -1.83 -3.34
CA MET A 89 -6.37 -1.35 -4.12
C MET A 89 -7.17 -2.50 -4.71
N SER A 90 -6.52 -3.49 -5.33
CA SER A 90 -7.22 -4.66 -5.92
C SER A 90 -7.95 -5.48 -4.84
N ALA A 91 -7.32 -5.67 -3.67
CA ALA A 91 -7.95 -6.32 -2.53
C ALA A 91 -9.15 -5.51 -1.99
N GLY A 92 -8.99 -4.19 -1.82
CA GLY A 92 -10.07 -3.30 -1.36
C GLY A 92 -11.30 -3.32 -2.28
N ILE A 93 -11.09 -3.20 -3.60
CA ILE A 93 -12.17 -3.27 -4.60
C ILE A 93 -12.86 -4.63 -4.58
N ARG A 94 -12.10 -5.73 -4.45
CA ARG A 94 -12.66 -7.08 -4.34
C ARG A 94 -13.53 -7.24 -3.10
N ASN A 95 -13.08 -6.73 -1.95
CA ASN A 95 -13.86 -6.77 -0.71
C ASN A 95 -15.15 -5.93 -0.86
N SER A 96 -15.07 -4.74 -1.48
CA SER A 96 -16.26 -3.93 -1.78
C SER A 96 -17.24 -4.63 -2.72
N ALA A 97 -16.76 -5.43 -3.67
CA ALA A 97 -17.61 -6.21 -4.57
C ALA A 97 -18.31 -7.37 -3.82
N ILE A 98 -17.59 -8.06 -2.92
CA ILE A 98 -18.18 -9.11 -2.06
C ILE A 98 -19.27 -8.52 -1.16
N THR A 99 -19.03 -7.38 -0.49
CA THR A 99 -20.05 -6.71 0.32
C THR A 99 -21.24 -6.19 -0.51
N TYR A 100 -21.06 -5.91 -1.80
CA TYR A 100 -22.17 -5.63 -2.71
C TYR A 100 -23.05 -6.88 -2.92
N GLU A 101 -22.43 -8.02 -3.21
CA GLU A 101 -23.10 -9.32 -3.42
C GLU A 101 -23.79 -9.82 -2.12
N GLU A 102 -23.17 -9.60 -0.96
CA GLU A 102 -23.76 -9.89 0.37
C GLU A 102 -25.00 -9.02 0.62
N LEU A 103 -24.96 -7.70 0.36
CA LEU A 103 -26.09 -6.79 0.56
C LEU A 103 -27.25 -6.99 -0.43
N GLU A 104 -26.96 -7.50 -1.63
CA GLU A 104 -27.97 -7.92 -2.62
C GLU A 104 -28.63 -9.24 -2.20
N SER A 105 -27.84 -10.19 -1.68
CA SER A 105 -28.31 -11.51 -1.22
C SER A 105 -29.11 -11.49 0.08
N ASP A 106 -28.63 -10.81 1.13
CA ASP A 106 -29.21 -10.90 2.48
C ASP A 106 -30.56 -10.17 2.64
N ALA A 107 -30.97 -9.36 1.67
CA ALA A 107 -32.09 -8.43 1.81
C ALA A 107 -33.09 -8.42 0.63
N GLU A 108 -32.92 -9.29 -0.37
CA GLU A 108 -33.68 -9.26 -1.65
C GLU A 108 -33.67 -7.87 -2.33
N LEU A 109 -32.63 -7.07 -2.09
CA LEU A 109 -32.53 -5.69 -2.58
C LEU A 109 -31.90 -5.63 -3.97
N ASP A 110 -32.56 -4.95 -4.89
CA ASP A 110 -31.97 -4.62 -6.19
C ASP A 110 -30.65 -3.84 -6.02
N ALA A 111 -29.70 -4.08 -6.92
CA ALA A 111 -28.40 -3.44 -6.91
C ALA A 111 -28.49 -1.89 -6.89
N THR A 112 -29.57 -1.28 -7.38
CA THR A 112 -29.81 0.16 -7.27
C THR A 112 -30.02 0.61 -5.82
N GLN A 113 -30.68 -0.21 -4.99
CA GLN A 113 -30.96 0.07 -3.58
C GLN A 113 -29.69 -0.10 -2.73
N VAL A 114 -28.92 -1.17 -2.98
CA VAL A 114 -27.60 -1.41 -2.34
C VAL A 114 -26.65 -0.23 -2.60
N GLY A 115 -26.63 0.29 -3.83
CA GLY A 115 -25.83 1.47 -4.19
C GLY A 115 -26.25 2.76 -3.46
N GLN A 116 -27.54 2.92 -3.11
CA GLN A 116 -28.01 4.05 -2.30
C GLN A 116 -27.57 3.93 -0.84
N ILE A 117 -27.57 2.72 -0.27
CA ILE A 117 -27.09 2.46 1.09
C ILE A 117 -25.60 2.80 1.21
N MET A 118 -24.76 2.26 0.33
CA MET A 118 -23.32 2.53 0.37
C MET A 118 -22.98 3.99 0.03
N SER A 119 -23.72 4.65 -0.87
CA SER A 119 -23.52 6.09 -1.15
C SER A 119 -23.88 7.02 0.02
N ASN A 120 -24.66 6.55 1.00
CA ASN A 120 -24.98 7.30 2.21
C ASN A 120 -24.14 6.88 3.43
N GLY A 121 -23.53 5.70 3.41
CA GLY A 121 -22.89 5.09 4.59
C GLY A 121 -21.36 5.09 4.62
N ALA A 122 -20.68 5.45 3.52
CA ALA A 122 -19.23 5.27 3.35
C ALA A 122 -18.36 5.91 4.47
N PRO A 123 -17.71 5.12 5.36
CA PRO A 123 -16.82 5.65 6.39
C PRO A 123 -15.41 5.84 5.82
N THR A 124 -14.89 7.06 5.85
CA THR A 124 -13.49 7.34 5.51
C THR A 124 -12.56 6.90 6.65
N GLY A 125 -12.24 5.61 6.72
CA GLY A 125 -11.36 5.06 7.76
C GLY A 125 -10.87 3.65 7.45
N GLY A 126 -9.64 3.53 6.93
CA GLY A 126 -9.03 2.25 6.54
C GLY A 126 -7.49 2.31 6.53
N GLY A 127 -6.90 2.74 7.64
CA GLY A 127 -5.47 3.10 7.71
C GLY A 127 -4.76 2.72 9.01
N GLY A 128 -4.55 1.42 9.24
CA GLY A 128 -3.56 0.88 10.19
C GLY A 128 -3.95 0.86 11.68
N GLY A 129 -3.22 0.03 12.44
CA GLY A 129 -3.31 -0.06 13.91
C GLY A 129 -4.11 -1.24 14.45
N GLY A 130 -3.44 -2.37 14.71
CA GLY A 130 -4.00 -3.43 15.56
C GLY A 130 -3.63 -3.21 17.03
N GLY A 131 -4.53 -3.54 17.97
CA GLY A 131 -4.26 -3.35 19.40
C GLY A 131 -5.40 -3.77 20.34
N GLY A 132 -5.40 -5.05 20.74
CA GLY A 132 -6.01 -5.61 21.96
C GLY A 132 -7.37 -5.08 22.47
N ASN A 133 -8.43 -5.87 22.31
CA ASN A 133 -9.55 -5.84 23.26
C ASN A 133 -9.22 -6.70 24.48
N GLY A 134 -9.43 -6.18 25.70
CA GLY A 134 -8.98 -6.83 26.94
C GLY A 134 -9.42 -6.09 28.20
N GLY A 135 -10.75 -5.98 28.42
CA GLY A 135 -11.29 -5.36 29.63
C GLY A 135 -11.13 -6.23 30.88
N GLY A 136 -10.61 -5.65 31.96
CA GLY A 136 -10.49 -6.30 33.27
C GLY A 136 -9.83 -5.34 34.26
N GLY A 137 -10.63 -4.65 35.07
CA GLY A 137 -10.13 -3.59 35.93
C GLY A 137 -9.77 -4.04 37.34
N ASN A 138 -8.79 -3.36 37.95
CA ASN A 138 -8.94 -2.89 39.33
C ASN A 138 -8.17 -1.58 39.51
N GLY A 139 -8.72 -0.65 40.30
CA GLY A 139 -8.14 0.68 40.49
C GLY A 139 -7.62 0.90 41.91
N SER A 140 -6.30 0.76 42.09
CA SER A 140 -5.53 1.32 43.22
C SER A 140 -4.05 1.34 42.81
N ASN A 141 -3.38 2.50 42.89
CA ASN A 141 -1.99 2.65 42.45
C ASN A 141 -1.18 3.47 43.46
N ASP A 142 -0.93 2.89 44.63
CA ASP A 142 0.05 3.40 45.60
C ASP A 142 1.47 3.04 45.15
N SER A 143 2.36 4.05 45.11
CA SER A 143 3.81 3.88 44.97
C SER A 143 4.47 3.94 46.36
N PRO A 144 5.57 3.22 46.61
CA PRO A 144 6.91 3.73 46.29
C PRO A 144 7.64 2.84 45.25
N ASN A 145 8.50 3.34 44.35
CA ASN A 145 9.77 4.06 44.56
C ASN A 145 10.79 3.28 45.42
N GLU A 146 11.77 2.61 44.80
CA GLU A 146 13.18 2.59 45.23
C GLU A 146 14.14 2.36 44.03
N THR A 147 15.22 3.14 44.00
CA THR A 147 16.45 3.10 43.15
C THR A 147 17.37 4.21 43.73
N PRO A 148 18.71 4.23 43.58
CA PRO A 148 19.64 3.34 42.89
C PRO A 148 20.35 2.41 43.92
N GLU A 149 21.60 1.92 43.90
CA GLU A 149 22.86 2.17 43.15
C GLU A 149 23.58 0.85 42.76
N SER A 150 24.78 0.96 42.18
CA SER A 150 25.66 -0.15 41.77
C SER A 150 26.92 -0.22 42.62
N SER A 151 27.54 -1.40 42.72
CA SER A 151 28.96 -1.62 43.09
C SER A 151 29.43 -2.98 42.58
#